data_AF-A0A537DAX8-F1
#
_entry.id   AF-A0A537DAX8-F1
#
_cell.length_a   1.000
_cell.length_b   1.000
_cell.length_c   1.000
_cell.angle_alpha   90.00
_cell.angle_beta   90.00
_cell.angle_gamma   90.00
#
_symmetry.space_group_name_H-M   'P 1'
#
loop_
_entity.id
_entity.type
_entity.pdbx_description
1 polymer ?
#
loop_
_entity_poly.entity_id
_entity_poly.type
_entity_poly.pdbx_seq_one_letter_code
_entity_poly.pdbx_strand_id
1 'polypeptide(L)'
;MTHQRTPFDSIEGSLEYVGLLREAVQEAKDSVGEEAARAGSEGAVRQLEALRLVSYKLDRLGGHVDATHRLLQDLRTLRRLLRGERQSVDEAPAFSTENAPRTRRRS
;
A
#
# COMPACT_ATOMS: atom_id res chain seq x y z
N MET A 1 16.96 6.85 -24.59
CA MET A 1 16.30 5.70 -23.94
C MET A 1 15.15 6.25 -23.11
N THR A 2 13.92 6.21 -23.63
CA THR A 2 12.72 6.59 -22.87
C THR A 2 12.45 5.49 -21.84
N HIS A 3 12.64 5.78 -20.55
CA HIS A 3 12.28 4.85 -19.48
C HIS A 3 10.76 4.62 -19.51
N GLN A 4 10.35 3.42 -19.89
CA GLN A 4 8.95 3.02 -19.85
C GLN A 4 8.54 2.90 -18.38
N ARG A 5 7.66 3.80 -17.95
CA ARG A 5 7.26 3.93 -16.55
C ARG A 5 6.52 2.66 -16.12
N THR A 6 7.02 2.00 -15.09
CA THR A 6 6.42 0.79 -14.52
C THR A 6 5.61 1.12 -13.26
N PRO A 7 4.63 0.29 -12.87
CA PRO A 7 3.94 0.44 -11.59
C PRO A 7 4.91 0.46 -10.40
N PHE A 8 6.07 -0.19 -10.54
CA PHE A 8 7.08 -0.33 -9.50
C PHE A 8 7.98 0.90 -9.33
N ASP A 9 7.84 1.92 -10.19
CA ASP A 9 8.64 3.14 -10.12
C ASP A 9 8.25 4.03 -8.92
N SER A 10 7.13 3.74 -8.24
CA SER A 10 6.68 4.47 -7.07
C SER A 10 5.95 3.58 -6.06
N ILE A 11 5.93 3.98 -4.79
CA ILE A 11 5.15 3.29 -3.74
C ILE A 11 3.65 3.30 -4.08
N GLU A 12 3.15 4.39 -4.65
CA GLU A 12 1.76 4.51 -5.11
C GLU A 12 1.40 3.47 -6.17
N GLY A 13 2.23 3.34 -7.22
CA GLY A 13 1.99 2.34 -8.27
C GLY A 13 2.16 0.90 -7.76
N SER A 14 3.10 0.66 -6.84
CA SER A 14 3.23 -0.64 -6.18
C SER A 14 2.00 -0.99 -5.34
N LEU A 15 1.41 -0.03 -4.62
CA LEU A 15 0.16 -0.23 -3.87
C LEU A 15 -1.01 -0.57 -4.79
N GLU A 16 -1.15 0.15 -5.91
CA GLU A 16 -2.17 -0.12 -6.92
C GLU A 16 -2.01 -1.54 -7.50
N TYR A 17 -0.79 -1.91 -7.89
CA TYR A 17 -0.49 -3.25 -8.41
C TYR A 17 -0.83 -4.35 -7.40
N VAL A 18 -0.41 -4.19 -6.14
CA VAL A 18 -0.68 -5.17 -5.09
C VAL A 18 -2.18 -5.24 -4.78
N GLY A 19 -2.92 -4.12 -4.89
CA GLY A 19 -4.38 -4.09 -4.82
C GLY A 19 -5.03 -4.97 -5.90
N LEU A 20 -4.65 -4.79 -7.16
CA LEU A 20 -5.14 -5.62 -8.27
C LEU A 20 -4.78 -7.10 -8.09
N LEU A 21 -3.55 -7.38 -7.63
CA LEU A 21 -3.13 -8.74 -7.34
C LEU A 21 -3.97 -9.38 -6.23
N ARG A 22 -4.35 -8.60 -5.21
CA ARG A 22 -5.22 -9.06 -4.12
C ARG A 22 -6.61 -9.45 -4.64
N GLU A 23 -7.18 -8.64 -5.53
CA GLU A 23 -8.45 -8.94 -6.18
C GLU A 23 -8.37 -10.23 -7.01
N ALA A 24 -7.34 -10.36 -7.85
CA ALA A 24 -7.14 -11.56 -8.66
C ALA A 24 -6.95 -12.84 -7.82
N VAL A 25 -6.25 -12.74 -6.68
CA VAL A 25 -6.10 -13.87 -5.75
C VAL A 25 -7.45 -14.23 -5.12
N GLN A 26 -8.29 -13.26 -4.78
CA GLN A 26 -9.62 -13.52 -4.23
C GLN A 26 -10.54 -14.18 -5.26
N GLU A 27 -10.55 -13.69 -6.50
CA GLU A 27 -11.31 -14.30 -7.60
C GLU A 27 -10.90 -15.76 -7.84
N ALA A 28 -9.58 -16.03 -7.83
CA ALA A 28 -9.06 -17.39 -7.96
C ALA A 28 -9.52 -18.30 -6.81
N LYS A 29 -9.60 -17.78 -5.57
CA LYS A 29 -10.11 -18.54 -4.41
C LYS A 29 -11.57 -18.90 -4.57
N ASP A 30 -12.38 -17.94 -5.01
CA ASP A 30 -13.82 -18.15 -5.21
C ASP A 30 -14.07 -19.20 -6.29
N SER A 31 -13.37 -19.09 -7.43
CA SER A 31 -13.44 -20.07 -8.53
C SER A 31 -13.02 -21.49 -8.09
N VAL A 32 -11.92 -21.62 -7.34
CA VAL A 32 -11.48 -22.93 -6.79
C VAL A 32 -12.49 -23.47 -5.78
N GLY A 33 -13.15 -22.61 -5.00
CA GLY A 33 -14.21 -23.00 -4.07
C GLY A 33 -15.41 -23.61 -4.80
N GLU A 34 -15.86 -22.99 -5.88
CA GLU A 34 -16.93 -23.50 -6.73
C GLU A 34 -16.58 -24.85 -7.37
N GLU A 35 -15.34 -24.99 -7.87
CA GLU A 35 -14.87 -26.23 -8.45
C GLU A 35 -14.75 -27.35 -7.41
N ALA A 36 -14.30 -27.03 -6.19
CA ALA A 36 -14.25 -27.98 -5.09
C ALA A 36 -15.66 -28.46 -4.68
N ALA A 37 -16.64 -27.56 -4.65
CA ALA A 37 -18.03 -27.92 -4.38
C ALA A 37 -18.59 -28.89 -5.44
N ARG A 38 -18.32 -28.62 -6.73
CA ARG A 38 -18.69 -29.51 -7.84
C ARG A 38 -18.02 -30.88 -7.71
N ALA A 39 -16.70 -30.93 -7.53
CA ALA A 39 -15.95 -32.19 -7.38
C ALA A 39 -16.43 -33.01 -6.17
N GLY A 40 -16.81 -32.33 -5.08
CA GLY A 40 -17.42 -32.97 -3.92
C GLY A 40 -18.78 -33.61 -4.22
N SER A 41 -19.63 -32.92 -4.99
CA SER A 41 -20.95 -33.44 -5.40
C SER A 41 -20.85 -34.63 -6.37
N GLU A 42 -19.81 -34.66 -7.21
CA GLU A 42 -19.55 -35.71 -8.20
C GLU A 42 -18.82 -36.93 -7.58
N GLY A 43 -18.42 -36.86 -6.31
CA GLY A 43 -17.65 -37.90 -5.65
C GLY A 43 -16.21 -38.05 -6.18
N ALA A 44 -15.68 -37.02 -6.85
CA ALA A 44 -14.35 -37.00 -7.42
C ALA A 44 -13.27 -36.74 -6.34
N VAL A 45 -13.06 -37.71 -5.46
CA VAL A 45 -12.23 -37.57 -4.23
C VAL A 45 -10.83 -37.02 -4.51
N ARG A 46 -10.13 -37.57 -5.51
CA ARG A 46 -8.75 -37.13 -5.84
C ARG A 46 -8.68 -35.69 -6.33
N GLN A 47 -9.66 -35.27 -7.13
CA GLN A 47 -9.74 -33.90 -7.62
C GLN A 47 -10.06 -32.94 -6.47
N LEU A 48 -10.97 -33.32 -5.58
CA LEU A 48 -11.29 -32.57 -4.38
C LEU A 48 -10.07 -32.37 -3.45
N GLU A 49 -9.26 -33.41 -3.25
CA GLU A 49 -8.01 -33.31 -2.49
C GLU A 49 -7.01 -32.33 -3.12
N ALA A 50 -6.85 -32.38 -4.44
CA ALA A 50 -5.99 -31.45 -5.17
C ALA A 50 -6.50 -30.00 -5.03
N LEU A 51 -7.81 -29.78 -5.16
CA LEU A 51 -8.43 -28.45 -5.03
C LEU A 51 -8.29 -27.89 -3.61
N ARG A 52 -8.38 -28.73 -2.57
CA ARG A 52 -8.08 -28.32 -1.19
C ARG A 52 -6.64 -27.85 -1.02
N LEU A 53 -5.68 -28.54 -1.65
CA LEU A 53 -4.28 -28.10 -1.61
C LEU A 53 -4.07 -26.77 -2.35
N VAL A 54 -4.75 -26.57 -3.49
CA VAL A 54 -4.72 -25.30 -4.22
C VAL A 54 -5.31 -24.18 -3.36
N SER A 55 -6.48 -24.40 -2.74
CA SER A 55 -7.12 -23.44 -1.84
C SER A 55 -6.19 -23.03 -0.70
N TYR A 56 -5.52 -23.99 -0.04
CA TYR A 56 -4.53 -23.69 0.99
C TYR A 56 -3.36 -22.82 0.48
N LYS A 57 -2.85 -23.10 -0.73
CA LYS A 57 -1.78 -22.27 -1.32
C LYS A 57 -2.26 -20.86 -1.65
N LEU A 58 -3.50 -20.71 -2.14
CA LEU A 58 -4.10 -19.41 -2.41
C LEU A 58 -4.35 -18.61 -1.14
N ASP A 59 -4.75 -19.25 -0.04
CA ASP A 59 -4.86 -18.60 1.27
C ASP A 59 -3.50 -18.04 1.73
N ARG A 60 -2.44 -18.84 1.61
CA ARG A 60 -1.09 -18.41 1.95
C ARG A 60 -0.61 -17.26 1.07
N LEU A 61 -0.88 -17.32 -0.23
CA LEU A 61 -0.56 -16.24 -1.17
C LEU A 61 -1.32 -14.96 -0.80
N GLY A 62 -2.62 -15.05 -0.51
CA GLY A 62 -3.43 -13.92 -0.06
C GLY A 62 -2.87 -13.27 1.20
N GLY A 63 -2.44 -14.07 2.18
CA GLY A 63 -1.78 -13.57 3.39
C GLY A 63 -0.47 -12.80 3.10
N HIS A 64 0.35 -13.27 2.16
CA HIS A 64 1.56 -12.56 1.75
C HIS A 64 1.27 -11.27 0.99
N VAL A 65 0.26 -11.26 0.13
CA VAL A 65 -0.20 -10.06 -0.59
C VAL A 65 -0.72 -9.00 0.39
N ASP A 66 -1.56 -9.41 1.35
CA ASP A 66 -2.07 -8.52 2.40
C ASP A 66 -0.94 -7.93 3.26
N ALA A 67 0.03 -8.76 3.67
CA ALA A 67 1.19 -8.29 4.44
C ALA A 67 2.02 -7.29 3.64
N THR A 68 2.24 -7.55 2.35
CA THR A 68 2.98 -6.65 1.46
C THR A 68 2.25 -5.32 1.28
N HIS A 69 0.93 -5.36 1.06
CA HIS A 69 0.11 -4.16 0.94
C HIS A 69 0.18 -3.29 2.20
N ARG A 70 0.06 -3.89 3.39
CA ARG A 70 0.19 -3.18 4.68
C ARG A 70 1.56 -2.52 4.82
N LEU A 71 2.64 -3.27 4.56
CA LEU A 71 4.00 -2.72 4.63
C LEU A 71 4.20 -1.54 3.67
N LEU A 72 3.69 -1.63 2.45
CA LEU A 72 3.76 -0.52 1.49
C LEU A 72 2.98 0.72 1.98
N GLN A 73 1.82 0.50 2.60
CA GLN A 73 1.02 1.58 3.19
C GLN A 73 1.74 2.24 4.37
N ASP A 74 2.40 1.44 5.21
CA ASP A 74 3.21 1.93 6.33
C ASP A 74 4.40 2.76 5.81
N LEU A 75 5.12 2.26 4.81
CA LEU A 75 6.21 2.98 4.17
C LEU A 75 5.74 4.30 3.54
N ARG A 76 4.56 4.31 2.90
CA ARG A 76 3.95 5.54 2.37
C ARG A 76 3.68 6.55 3.47
N THR A 77 3.17 6.09 4.61
CA THR A 77 2.84 6.92 5.77
C THR A 77 4.10 7.49 6.40
N LEU A 78 5.13 6.67 6.65
CA LEU A 78 6.43 7.10 7.16
C LEU A 78 7.09 8.13 6.24
N ARG A 79 7.07 7.91 4.92
CA ARG A 79 7.58 8.88 3.94
C ARG A 79 6.87 10.24 4.03
N ARG A 80 5.55 10.25 4.29
CA ARG A 80 4.78 11.48 4.47
C ARG A 80 5.12 12.19 5.77
N LEU A 81 5.22 11.46 6.87
CA LEU A 81 5.62 12.01 8.18
C LEU A 81 7.00 12.67 8.11
N LEU A 82 8.01 11.96 7.60
CA LEU A 82 9.37 12.46 7.47
C LEU A 82 9.49 13.70 6.56
N ARG A 83 8.59 13.84 5.57
CA ARG A 83 8.54 15.03 4.69
C ARG A 83 7.76 16.18 5.31
N GLY A 84 6.67 15.90 6.02
CA GLY A 84 5.87 16.91 6.74
C GLY A 84 6.65 17.52 7.92
N GLU A 85 7.41 16.70 8.65
CA GLU A 85 8.35 17.17 9.68
C GLU A 85 9.40 18.11 9.09
N ARG A 86 9.98 17.78 7.93
CA ARG A 86 10.95 18.65 7.24
C ARG A 86 10.32 19.96 6.74
N GLN A 87 9.06 19.94 6.33
CA GLN A 87 8.37 21.14 5.84
C GLN A 87 8.03 22.11 6.98
N SER A 88 7.75 21.61 8.19
CA SER A 88 7.51 22.45 9.37
C SER A 88 8.75 23.17 9.93
N VAL A 89 9.96 22.73 9.58
CA VAL A 89 11.22 23.36 10.02
C VAL A 89 11.64 24.51 9.10
N ASP A 90 11.13 24.55 7.86
CA ASP A 90 11.49 25.56 6.85
C ASP A 90 10.53 26.77 6.84
N GLU A 91 9.45 26.72 7.64
CA GLU A 91 8.50 27.82 7.84
C GLU A 91 8.61 28.39 9.26
N ALA A 92 9.82 28.77 9.66
CA ALA A 92 9.97 29.78 10.71
C ALA A 92 9.69 31.15 10.05
N PRO A 93 8.65 31.90 10.45
CA PRO A 93 8.45 33.24 9.93
C PRO A 93 9.63 34.08 10.42
N ALA A 94 10.39 34.65 9.47
CA ALA A 94 11.27 35.77 9.71
C ALA A 94 10.41 36.97 10.15
N PHE A 95 9.96 36.96 11.41
CA PHE A 95 9.43 38.15 12.05
C PHE A 95 10.62 39.06 12.29
N SER A 96 10.75 40.05 11.42
CA SER A 96 11.73 41.12 11.47
C SER A 96 11.81 41.71 12.87
N THR A 97 12.92 41.41 13.55
CA THR A 97 13.40 42.16 14.70
C THR A 97 13.91 43.51 14.21
N GLU A 98 13.03 44.44 13.86
CA GLU A 98 13.42 45.85 13.85
C GLU A 98 12.20 46.78 13.79
N ASN A 99 11.70 47.20 14.96
CA ASN A 99 11.26 48.59 15.14
C ASN A 99 11.00 48.92 16.61
N ALA A 100 12.03 49.45 17.28
CA ALA A 100 12.00 50.70 18.02
C ALA A 100 13.31 50.84 18.83
N PRO A 101 13.91 52.04 18.86
CA PRO A 101 13.73 52.79 20.08
C PRO A 101 13.43 54.28 19.88
N ARG A 102 12.72 54.77 20.89
CA ARG A 102 12.31 56.15 21.19
C ARG A 102 13.51 57.12 21.19
N THR A 103 13.34 58.30 20.58
CA THR A 103 14.01 59.52 21.05
C THR A 103 13.02 60.68 21.15
N ARG A 104 12.78 61.09 22.40
CA ARG A 104 12.24 62.40 22.79
C ARG A 104 13.26 63.49 22.43
N ARG A 105 12.80 64.64 21.92
CA ARG A 105 13.05 66.01 22.46
C ARG A 105 12.76 67.08 21.37
N ARG A 106 11.90 68.04 21.72
CA ARG A 106 12.15 69.51 21.83
C ARG A 106 12.34 70.23 20.47
N SER A 107 11.77 71.38 20.18
CA SER A 107 11.05 72.41 20.95
C SER A 107 10.10 73.14 20.00
#